data_AF-A0A3T1AYJ4-F1
#
_entry.id   AF-A0A3T1AYJ4-F1
#
_cell.length_a   1.000
_cell.length_b   1.000
_cell.length_c   1.000
_cell.angle_alpha   90.00
_cell.angle_beta   90.00
_cell.angle_gamma   90.00
#
_symmetry.space_group_name_H-M   'P 1'
#
loop_
_entity.id
_entity.type
_entity.pdbx_description
1 polymer ?
#
loop_
_entity_poly.entity_id
_entity_poly.type
_entity_poly.pdbx_seq_one_letter_code
_entity_poly.pdbx_strand_id
1 'polypeptide(L)'
;MSYVIGKDCVDVNDRACMDVCPVDCIYVGDRKSYINPAECIDCGACEVECPVEAIYVDRKARGDEERTRFVEDSRNFFQIQLPGRDAPLGSPGGSRKVGELGVDTPFVSDL
;
A
#
# COMPACT_ATOMS: atom_id res chain seq x y z
N MET A 1 0.18 -9.42 10.91
CA MET A 1 -0.81 -8.37 10.61
C MET A 1 -0.14 -7.48 9.59
N SER A 2 -0.77 -6.42 9.12
CA SER A 2 -0.07 -5.46 8.26
C SER A 2 -0.60 -4.05 8.47
N TYR A 3 0.25 -3.07 8.19
CA TYR A 3 -0.19 -1.69 7.96
C TYR A 3 -0.78 -1.56 6.56
N VAL A 4 -1.71 -0.64 6.41
CA VAL A 4 -2.51 -0.40 5.20
C VAL A 4 -2.52 1.09 4.91
N ILE A 5 -2.35 1.45 3.63
CA ILE A 5 -2.45 2.83 3.15
C ILE A 5 -3.86 3.06 2.61
N GLY A 6 -4.59 3.96 3.26
CA GLY A 6 -5.98 4.30 2.98
C GLY A 6 -6.18 5.44 1.99
N LYS A 7 -7.40 5.97 2.02
CA LYS A 7 -7.93 6.97 1.09
C LYS A 7 -7.14 8.26 1.02
N ASP A 8 -6.69 8.78 2.17
CA ASP A 8 -6.06 10.10 2.22
C ASP A 8 -4.68 10.15 1.52
N CYS A 9 -4.16 9.00 1.10
CA CYS A 9 -2.95 8.93 0.26
C CYS A 9 -3.23 9.10 -1.25
N VAL A 10 -4.47 8.88 -1.70
CA VAL A 10 -4.88 8.98 -3.11
C VAL A 10 -4.69 10.42 -3.59
N ASP A 11 -3.94 10.58 -4.67
CA ASP A 11 -3.57 11.86 -5.30
C ASP A 11 -2.71 12.80 -4.44
N VAL A 12 -2.35 12.39 -3.21
CA VAL A 12 -1.35 13.07 -2.37
C VAL A 12 0.02 12.43 -2.54
N ASN A 13 0.09 11.10 -2.38
CA ASN A 13 1.27 10.26 -2.57
C ASN A 13 2.61 10.89 -2.13
N ASP A 14 2.67 11.38 -0.88
CA ASP A 14 3.80 12.14 -0.32
C ASP A 14 5.10 11.31 -0.15
N ARG A 15 4.97 10.02 0.14
CA ARG A 15 6.06 9.02 0.23
C ARG A 15 7.05 9.15 1.39
N ALA A 16 6.89 10.07 2.34
CA ALA A 16 7.75 10.10 3.55
C ALA A 16 7.81 8.75 4.30
N CYS A 17 6.71 7.98 4.28
CA CYS A 17 6.65 6.64 4.87
C CYS A 17 7.65 5.62 4.28
N MET A 18 8.13 5.83 3.05
CA MET A 18 9.08 4.94 2.37
C MET A 18 10.48 5.01 2.99
N ASP A 19 10.89 6.19 3.48
CA ASP A 19 12.22 6.41 4.04
C ASP A 19 12.41 5.72 5.39
N VAL A 20 11.30 5.49 6.12
CA VAL A 20 11.29 4.88 7.44
C VAL A 20 10.97 3.39 7.43
N CYS A 21 10.63 2.79 6.28
CA CYS A 21 10.28 1.38 6.20
C CYS A 21 11.54 0.48 6.25
N PRO A 22 11.77 -0.31 7.33
CA PRO A 22 13.01 -1.07 7.50
C PRO A 22 13.16 -2.26 6.56
N VAL A 23 12.04 -2.73 5.98
CA VAL A 23 11.99 -3.89 5.08
C VAL A 23 11.64 -3.49 3.64
N ASP A 24 11.58 -2.18 3.35
CA ASP A 24 11.34 -1.64 2.01
C ASP A 24 10.05 -2.19 1.34
N CYS A 25 8.99 -2.40 2.13
CA CYS A 25 7.76 -3.06 1.66
C CYS A 25 6.65 -2.09 1.19
N ILE A 26 7.00 -0.85 0.83
CA ILE A 26 6.04 0.17 0.37
C ILE A 26 6.26 0.41 -1.12
N TYR A 27 5.26 0.10 -1.94
CA TYR A 27 5.35 0.14 -3.40
C TYR A 27 4.52 1.29 -3.95
N VAL A 28 5.05 1.98 -4.94
CA VAL A 28 4.41 3.16 -5.54
C VAL A 28 3.53 2.72 -6.71
N GLY A 29 2.22 2.92 -6.58
CA GLY A 29 1.25 2.76 -7.65
C GLY A 29 1.18 4.00 -8.54
N ASP A 30 0.01 4.27 -9.13
CA ASP A 30 -0.22 5.46 -9.95
C ASP A 30 -0.64 6.65 -9.06
N ARG A 31 -1.78 6.51 -8.37
CA ARG A 31 -2.38 7.56 -7.53
C ARG A 31 -2.00 7.48 -6.06
N LYS A 32 -1.58 6.32 -5.56
CA LYS A 32 -1.13 6.14 -4.17
C LYS A 32 -0.05 5.08 -4.00
N SER A 33 0.48 4.98 -2.79
CA SER A 33 1.39 3.90 -2.39
C SER A 33 0.65 2.74 -1.70
N TYR A 34 1.30 1.58 -1.66
CA TYR A 34 0.76 0.31 -1.15
C TYR A 34 1.77 -0.40 -0.24
N ILE A 35 1.34 -0.86 0.93
CA ILE A 35 2.17 -1.68 1.83
C ILE A 35 1.94 -3.16 1.49
N ASN A 36 2.99 -3.90 1.19
CA ASN A 36 2.88 -5.34 0.95
C ASN A 36 2.60 -6.09 2.26
N PRO A 37 1.42 -6.71 2.43
CA PRO A 37 1.05 -7.36 3.68
C PRO A 37 1.86 -8.64 3.97
N ALA A 38 2.47 -9.24 2.95
CA ALA A 38 3.32 -10.43 3.11
C ALA A 38 4.75 -10.10 3.56
N GLU A 39 5.18 -8.84 3.37
CA GLU A 39 6.53 -8.37 3.71
C GLU A 39 6.53 -7.47 4.95
N CYS A 40 5.40 -6.84 5.26
CA CYS A 40 5.26 -5.97 6.42
C CYS A 40 5.54 -6.73 7.72
N ILE A 41 6.39 -6.15 8.58
CA ILE A 41 6.78 -6.72 9.89
C ILE A 41 6.08 -6.04 11.07
N ASP A 42 4.98 -5.32 10.84
CA ASP A 42 4.16 -4.67 11.86
C ASP A 42 4.92 -3.67 12.79
N CYS A 43 6.01 -3.05 12.32
CA CYS A 43 6.83 -2.16 13.15
C CYS A 43 6.19 -0.79 13.48
N GLY A 44 5.26 -0.30 12.66
CA GLY A 44 4.52 0.94 12.88
C GLY A 44 5.23 2.26 12.58
N ALA A 45 6.49 2.25 12.11
CA ALA A 45 7.22 3.48 11.80
C ALA A 45 6.50 4.34 10.74
N CYS A 46 5.97 3.71 9.69
CA CYS A 46 5.27 4.41 8.61
C CYS A 46 3.98 5.11 9.03
N GLU A 47 3.27 4.62 10.06
CA GLU A 47 2.02 5.23 10.54
C GLU A 47 2.27 6.63 11.11
N VAL A 48 3.37 6.81 11.84
CA VAL A 48 3.72 8.10 12.48
C VAL A 48 4.27 9.09 11.47
N GLU A 49 4.94 8.61 10.42
CA GLU A 49 5.62 9.46 9.45
C GLU A 49 4.68 10.04 8.37
N CYS A 50 3.48 9.45 8.19
CA CYS A 50 2.57 9.89 7.14
C CYS A 50 1.94 11.26 7.48
N PRO A 51 2.20 12.33 6.71
CA PRO A 51 1.76 13.69 7.06
C PRO A 51 0.24 13.90 6.94
N VAL A 52 -0.44 13.01 6.22
CA VAL A 52 -1.89 13.02 6.01
C VAL A 52 -2.60 11.90 6.78
N GLU A 53 -1.89 11.23 7.70
CA GLU A 53 -2.45 10.19 8.58
C GLU A 53 -3.18 9.04 7.84
N ALA A 54 -2.79 8.77 6.59
CA ALA A 54 -3.46 7.80 5.72
C ALA A 54 -3.19 6.33 6.10
N ILE A 55 -2.26 6.06 7.01
CA ILE A 55 -1.75 4.72 7.29
C ILE A 55 -2.32 4.21 8.61
N TYR A 56 -2.80 2.98 8.62
CA TYR A 56 -3.33 2.34 9.83
C TYR A 56 -3.06 0.83 9.83
N VAL A 57 -2.97 0.23 11.01
CA VAL A 57 -2.92 -1.24 11.15
C VAL A 57 -4.28 -1.86 10.78
N ASP A 58 -4.27 -2.98 10.04
CA ASP A 58 -5.46 -3.67 9.51
C ASP A 58 -6.63 -3.82 10.51
N ARG A 59 -6.35 -4.12 11.78
CA ARG A 59 -7.36 -4.27 12.84
C ARG A 59 -8.14 -2.99 13.14
N LYS A 60 -7.59 -1.81 12.84
CA LYS A 60 -8.28 -0.51 12.95
C LYS A 60 -9.33 -0.30 11.85
N ALA A 61 -9.41 -1.19 10.85
CA ALA A 61 -10.48 -1.20 9.85
C ALA A 61 -11.76 -1.93 10.31
N ARG A 62 -11.72 -2.66 11.43
CA ARG A 62 -12.87 -3.46 11.89
C ARG A 62 -14.05 -2.54 12.22
N GLY A 63 -15.17 -2.75 11.54
CA GLY A 63 -16.37 -1.93 11.69
C GLY A 63 -16.36 -0.63 10.86
N ASP A 64 -15.33 -0.41 10.06
CA ASP A 64 -15.21 0.69 9.11
C ASP A 64 -15.17 0.12 7.69
N GLU A 65 -16.26 0.31 6.94
CA GLU A 65 -16.42 -0.23 5.60
C GLU A 65 -15.41 0.37 4.61
N GLU A 66 -15.12 1.66 4.71
CA GLU A 66 -14.18 2.33 3.82
C GLU A 66 -12.78 1.79 4.05
N ARG A 67 -12.32 1.75 5.30
CA ARG A 67 -11.00 1.20 5.64
C ARG A 67 -10.88 -0.27 5.28
N THR A 68 -11.96 -1.03 5.39
CA THR A 68 -11.98 -2.46 5.01
C THR A 68 -11.74 -2.63 3.51
N ARG A 69 -12.30 -1.76 2.65
CA ARG A 69 -12.03 -1.79 1.21
C ARG A 69 -10.56 -1.53 0.90
N PHE A 70 -9.90 -0.64 1.63
CA PHE A 70 -8.46 -0.40 1.46
C PHE A 70 -7.57 -1.55 1.96
N VAL A 71 -8.04 -2.37 2.91
CA VAL A 71 -7.36 -3.61 3.29
C VAL A 71 -7.38 -4.61 2.13
N GLU A 72 -8.52 -4.75 1.46
CA GLU A 72 -8.68 -5.61 0.28
C GLU A 72 -7.88 -5.10 -0.92
N ASP A 73 -7.96 -3.80 -1.20
CA ASP A 73 -7.15 -3.09 -2.19
C ASP A 73 -5.65 -3.35 -2.02
N SER A 74 -5.15 -3.21 -0.79
CA SER A 74 -3.74 -3.48 -0.47
C SER A 74 -3.34 -4.91 -0.85
N ARG A 75 -4.18 -5.91 -0.59
CA ARG A 75 -3.91 -7.30 -0.99
C ARG A 75 -3.97 -7.48 -2.50
N ASN A 76 -5.01 -6.94 -3.13
CA ASN A 76 -5.24 -7.08 -4.56
C ASN A 76 -4.06 -6.53 -5.37
N PHE A 77 -3.50 -5.39 -4.96
CA PHE A 77 -2.34 -4.80 -5.63
C PHE A 77 -1.17 -5.78 -5.84
N PHE A 78 -0.97 -6.73 -4.93
CA PHE A 78 0.08 -7.74 -5.00
C PHE A 78 -0.40 -9.10 -5.52
N GLN A 79 -1.68 -9.45 -5.31
CA GLN A 79 -2.20 -10.79 -5.55
C GLN A 79 -2.89 -10.98 -6.89
N ILE A 80 -3.33 -9.91 -7.56
CA ILE A 80 -3.92 -9.98 -8.89
C ILE A 80 -2.96 -9.44 -9.96
N GLN A 81 -3.17 -9.88 -11.20
CA GLN A 81 -2.48 -9.32 -12.35
C GLN A 81 -3.13 -7.97 -12.70
N LEU A 82 -2.37 -6.89 -12.50
CA LEU A 82 -2.77 -5.54 -12.90
C LEU A 82 -2.34 -5.25 -14.34
N PRO A 83 -2.97 -4.28 -15.03
CA PRO A 83 -2.57 -3.87 -16.36
C PRO A 83 -1.05 -3.61 -16.48
N GLY A 84 -0.45 -4.11 -17.56
CA GLY A 84 0.99 -3.99 -17.79
C GLY A 84 1.88 -4.99 -17.04
N ARG A 85 1.31 -5.92 -16.27
CA ARG A 85 2.06 -7.01 -15.61
C ARG A 85 1.76 -8.36 -16.28
N ASP A 86 2.78 -9.20 -16.41
CA ASP A 86 2.62 -10.59 -16.91
C ASP A 86 2.07 -11.55 -15.84
N ALA A 87 2.20 -11.17 -14.56
CA ALA A 87 1.77 -11.93 -13.40
C ALA A 87 1.48 -11.00 -12.20
N PRO A 88 0.82 -11.49 -11.13
CA PRO A 88 0.77 -10.76 -9.86
C PRO A 88 2.17 -10.42 -9.34
N LEU A 89 2.32 -9.25 -8.70
CA LEU A 89 3.62 -8.80 -8.20
C LEU A 89 4.14 -9.68 -7.04
N GLY A 90 3.24 -10.21 -6.21
CA GLY A 90 3.58 -11.05 -5.07
C GLY A 90 4.41 -10.31 -4.03
N SER A 91 5.55 -10.89 -3.65
CA SER A 91 6.48 -10.36 -2.64
C SER A 91 7.90 -10.24 -3.23
N PRO A 92 8.20 -9.14 -3.96
CA PRO A 92 9.47 -8.99 -4.66
C PRO A 92 10.66 -8.68 -3.73
N GLY A 93 10.43 -8.46 -2.44
CA GLY A 93 11.49 -8.29 -1.43
C GLY A 93 12.21 -6.94 -1.52
N GLY A 94 11.44 -5.87 -1.73
CA GLY A 94 11.91 -4.49 -1.65
C GLY A 94 11.47 -3.62 -2.83
N SER A 95 10.84 -2.49 -2.53
CA SER A 95 10.31 -1.53 -3.50
C SER A 95 11.36 -0.94 -4.43
N ARG A 96 12.57 -0.67 -3.92
CA ARG A 96 13.64 -0.02 -4.71
C ARG A 96 14.11 -0.87 -5.89
N LYS A 97 13.93 -2.20 -5.82
CA LYS A 97 14.26 -3.12 -6.92
C LYS A 97 13.22 -3.11 -8.03
N VAL A 98 12.00 -2.73 -7.70
CA VAL A 98 10.84 -2.76 -8.59
C VAL A 98 10.61 -1.39 -9.24
N GLY A 99 10.87 -0.31 -8.50
CA GLY A 99 10.62 1.05 -8.96
C GLY A 99 9.14 1.44 -8.88
N GLU A 100 8.77 2.50 -9.58
CA GLU A 100 7.39 2.97 -9.69
C GLU A 100 6.61 2.07 -10.66
N LEU A 101 5.46 1.58 -10.20
CA LEU A 101 4.67 0.61 -10.96
C LEU A 101 3.67 1.27 -11.91
N GLY A 102 3.30 2.54 -11.66
CA GLY A 102 2.44 3.33 -12.55
C GLY A 102 1.06 2.73 -12.82
N VAL A 103 0.56 1.89 -11.91
CA VAL A 103 -0.74 1.25 -12.01
C VAL A 103 -1.29 1.03 -10.61
N ASP A 104 -2.59 1.24 -10.43
CA ASP A 104 -3.34 0.96 -9.21
C ASP A 104 -4.28 -0.23 -9.39
N THR A 105 -4.95 -0.65 -8.32
CA THR A 105 -6.05 -1.60 -8.45
C THR A 105 -7.29 -0.92 -9.07
N PRO A 106 -8.22 -1.68 -9.67
CA PRO A 106 -9.46 -1.12 -10.20
C PRO A 106 -10.24 -0.28 -9.17
N PHE A 107 -10.21 -0.66 -7.89
CA PHE A 107 -10.88 0.11 -6.85
C PHE A 107 -10.36 1.54 -6.75
N VAL A 108 -9.05 1.73 -6.76
CA VAL A 108 -8.42 3.05 -6.61
C VAL A 108 -8.40 3.81 -7.93
N SER A 109 -8.27 3.13 -9.06
CA SER A 109 -8.41 3.75 -10.38
C SER A 109 -9.78 4.42 -10.58
N ASP A 110 -10.83 3.87 -9.97
CA ASP A 110 -12.22 4.34 -10.12
C ASP A 110 -12.66 5.39 -9.06
N LEU A 111 -11.77 5.79 -8.13
CA LEU A 111 -12.08 6.77 -7.05
C LEU A 111 -12.16 8.22 -7.51
#